data_AF-A0A0L7QK25-F1
#
_entry.id   AF-A0A0L7QK25-F1
#
_cell.length_a   1.000
_cell.length_b   1.000
_cell.length_c   1.000
_cell.angle_alpha   90.00
_cell.angle_beta   90.00
_cell.angle_gamma   90.00
#
_symmetry.space_group_name_H-M   'P 1'
#
loop_
_entity.id
_entity.type
_entity.pdbx_description
1 polymer ?
#
loop_
_entity_poly.entity_id
_entity_poly.type
_entity_poly.pdbx_seq_one_letter_code
_entity_poly.pdbx_strand_id
1 'polypeptide(L)' 'ERVRNNDNARPHVSQFTIRKIHELGYEPLTHPHYSPDLSLTDYHFFKHLDNFLREKIFRKQEHA' A
#
# COMPACT_ATOMS: atom_id res chain seq x y z
N GLU A 1 1.11 -17.15 -9.96
CA GLU A 1 1.62 -15.77 -10.16
C GLU A 1 1.46 -14.95 -8.89
N ARG A 2 2.30 -13.94 -8.67
CA ARG A 2 2.11 -12.97 -7.58
C ARG A 2 1.46 -11.72 -8.14
N VAL A 3 0.34 -11.29 -7.56
CA VAL A 3 -0.39 -10.10 -7.98
C VAL A 3 -0.08 -8.97 -7.00
N ARG A 4 0.27 -7.79 -7.52
CA ARG A 4 0.52 -6.61 -6.69
C ARG A 4 -0.77 -5.80 -6.53
N ASN A 5 -1.28 -5.73 -5.29
CA ASN A 5 -2.45 -4.91 -4.91
C ASN A 5 -1.96 -3.62 -4.22
N ASN A 6 -2.06 -2.49 -4.92
CA ASN A 6 -1.68 -1.17 -4.40
C ASN A 6 -2.37 -0.09 -5.22
N ASP A 7 -2.62 1.06 -4.61
CA ASP A 7 -3.26 2.19 -5.27
C ASP A 7 -2.57 2.64 -6.59
N ASN A 8 -3.28 3.48 -7.33
CA ASN A 8 -2.79 4.13 -8.54
C ASN A 8 -2.08 5.46 -8.24
N ALA A 9 -1.49 5.66 -7.05
CA ALA A 9 -0.78 6.91 -6.81
C ALA A 9 0.38 7.08 -7.79
N ARG A 10 0.67 8.33 -8.16
CA ARG A 10 1.63 8.70 -9.21
C ARG A 10 2.98 7.95 -9.17
N PRO A 11 3.64 7.72 -8.03
CA PRO A 11 4.89 6.96 -8.00
C PRO A 11 4.70 5.47 -8.34
N HIS A 12 3.55 4.89 -8.05
CA HIS A 12 3.25 3.47 -8.24
C HIS A 12 2.87 3.10 -9.68
N VAL A 13 2.37 4.08 -10.44
CA VAL A 13 2.05 3.92 -11.88
C VAL A 13 3.16 4.42 -12.80
N SER A 14 4.32 4.82 -12.25
CA SER A 14 5.46 5.22 -13.06
C SER A 14 5.98 4.05 -13.90
N GLN A 15 6.47 4.33 -15.11
CA GLN A 15 7.03 3.30 -15.99
C GLN A 15 8.20 2.56 -15.34
N PHE A 16 8.99 3.26 -14.52
CA PHE A 16 10.09 2.67 -13.77
C PHE A 16 9.58 1.61 -12.79
N THR A 17 8.53 1.95 -12.05
CA THR A 17 7.91 1.05 -11.07
C THR A 17 7.27 -0.16 -11.74
N ILE A 18 6.51 0.05 -12.84
CA ILE A 18 5.89 -1.04 -13.62
C ILE A 18 6.95 -2.00 -14.15
N ARG A 19 8.04 -1.49 -14.74
CA ARG A 19 9.15 -2.31 -15.21
C ARG A 19 9.75 -3.16 -14.08
N LYS A 20 9.96 -2.57 -12.89
CA LYS A 20 10.50 -3.30 -11.74
C LYS A 20 9.56 -4.39 -11.24
N ILE A 21 8.24 -4.14 -11.25
CA ILE A 21 7.21 -5.11 -10.88
C ILE A 21 7.27 -6.33 -11.80
N HIS A 22 7.37 -6.12 -13.11
CA HIS A 22 7.53 -7.21 -14.08
C HIS A 22 8.86 -7.96 -13.90
N GLU A 23 9.98 -7.26 -13.66
CA GLU A 23 11.29 -7.90 -13.37
C GLU A 23 11.24 -8.82 -12.14
N LEU A 24 10.39 -8.50 -11.17
CA LEU A 24 10.20 -9.29 -9.95
C LEU A 24 9.17 -10.41 -10.11
N GLY A 25 8.57 -10.57 -11.30
CA GLY A 25 7.58 -11.60 -11.61
C GLY A 25 6.19 -11.32 -11.00
N TYR A 26 5.88 -10.04 -10.77
CA TYR A 26 4.55 -9.62 -10.33
C TYR A 26 3.75 -9.08 -11.51
N GLU A 27 2.46 -9.35 -11.50
CA GLU A 27 1.51 -8.69 -12.40
C GLU A 27 0.93 -7.43 -11.74
N PRO A 28 1.02 -6.26 -12.39
CA PRO A 28 0.41 -5.04 -11.87
C PRO A 28 -1.12 -5.12 -12.00
N LEU A 29 -1.82 -5.14 -10.87
CA LEU A 29 -3.29 -5.07 -10.88
C LEU A 29 -3.73 -3.64 -11.22
N THR A 30 -4.57 -3.49 -12.24
CA THR A 30 -5.24 -2.22 -12.51
C THR A 30 -6.31 -1.99 -11.46
N HIS A 31 -6.08 -1.04 -10.56
CA HIS A 31 -7.09 -0.63 -9.59
C HIS A 31 -8.05 0.39 -10.20
N PRO A 32 -9.36 0.35 -9.86
CA PRO A 32 -10.23 1.49 -10.06
C PRO A 32 -9.69 2.71 -9.28
N HIS A 33 -9.92 3.91 -9.80
CA HIS A 33 -9.51 5.13 -9.12
C HIS A 33 -10.14 5.21 -7.72
N TYR A 34 -9.32 5.55 -6.71
CA TYR A 34 -9.74 5.83 -5.33
C TYR A 34 -10.68 4.78 -4.72
N SER A 35 -10.27 3.52 -4.74
CA SER A 35 -10.99 2.44 -4.06
C SER A 35 -10.19 1.92 -2.87
N PRO A 36 -10.12 2.67 -1.75
CA PRO A 36 -9.45 2.22 -0.53
C PRO A 36 -10.04 0.91 0.00
N ASP A 37 -11.33 0.65 -0.25
CA ASP A 37 -12.00 -0.61 0.12
C ASP A 37 -11.45 -1.84 -0.62
N LEU A 38 -10.75 -1.65 -1.75
CA LEU A 38 -10.14 -2.73 -2.54
C LEU A 38 -8.71 -3.08 -2.12
N SER A 39 -8.09 -2.21 -1.30
CA SER A 39 -6.78 -2.46 -0.73
C SER A 39 -6.96 -3.20 0.60
N LEU A 40 -6.58 -4.47 0.63
CA LEU A 40 -6.60 -5.27 1.86
C LEU A 40 -5.76 -4.60 2.98
N THR A 41 -4.69 -3.91 2.61
CA THR A 41 -3.82 -3.20 3.54
C THR A 41 -4.55 -2.01 4.17
N ASP A 42 -5.23 -1.19 3.36
CA ASP A 42 -5.93 0.02 3.83
C ASP A 42 -7.16 -0.32 4.68
N TYR A 43 -7.98 -1.27 4.23
CA TYR A 43 -9.21 -1.62 4.94
C TYR A 43 -8.96 -2.43 6.21
N HIS A 44 -8.08 -3.43 6.17
CA HIS A 44 -7.90 -4.35 7.29
C HIS A 44 -6.73 -3.93 8.18
N PHE A 45 -5.52 -3.81 7.62
CA PHE A 45 -4.32 -3.61 8.43
C PHE A 45 -4.27 -2.22 9.05
N PHE A 46 -4.44 -1.16 8.26
CA PHE A 46 -4.35 0.21 8.77
C PHE A 46 -5.48 0.55 9.75
N LYS A 47 -6.70 0.01 9.57
CA LYS A 47 -7.78 0.15 10.54
C LYS A 47 -7.43 -0.42 11.92
N HIS A 48 -6.82 -1.61 11.97
CA HIS A 48 -6.38 -2.19 13.24
C HIS A 48 -5.18 -1.45 13.82
N LEU A 49 -4.27 -0.97 12.96
CA LEU A 49 -3.12 -0.17 13.36
C LEU A 49 -3.57 1.17 13.99
N ASP A 50 -4.50 1.89 13.36
CA ASP A 50 -5.04 3.15 13.88
C ASP A 50 -5.62 2.99 15.28
N ASN A 51 -6.37 1.91 15.52
CA ASN A 51 -6.90 1.58 16.85
C ASN A 51 -5.78 1.34 17.86
N PHE A 52 -4.70 0.66 17.47
CA PHE A 52 -3.54 0.42 18.32
C PHE A 52 -2.72 1.69 18.61
N LEU A 53 -2.68 2.63 17.67
CA LEU A 53 -1.93 3.88 17.77
C LEU A 53 -2.69 5.02 18.45
N ARG A 54 -4.02 4.92 18.58
CA ARG A 54 -4.94 6.01 18.99
C ARG A 54 -4.56 6.80 20.25
N GLU A 55 -3.86 6.18 21.19
CA GLU A 55 -3.45 6.80 22.46
C GLU A 55 -1.92 6.83 22.67
N LYS A 56 -1.16 6.56 21.61
CA LYS A 56 0.30 6.52 21.67
C LYS A 56 0.89 7.84 21.18
N ILE A 57 1.77 8.42 21.98
CA ILE A 57 2.53 9.63 21.61
C ILE A 57 3.99 9.22 21.40
N PHE A 58 4.45 9.32 20.17
CA PHE A 58 5.84 9.03 19.80
C PHE A 58 6.62 10.35 19.74
N ARG A 59 7.64 10.49 20.60
CA ARG A 59 8.50 11.69 20.63
C ARG A 59 9.66 11.62 19.65
N LYS A 60 9.97 10.42 19.16
CA LYS A 60 11.02 10.14 18.17
C LYS A 60 10.61 8.96 17.31
N GLN A 61 11.18 8.89 16.12
CA GLN A 61 10.88 7.84 15.15
C GLN A 61 11.30 6.43 15.61
N GLU A 62 12.34 6.31 16.43
CA GLU A 62 12.79 5.04 17.02
C GLU A 62 11.79 4.39 17.99
N HIS A 63 10.74 5.13 18.39
CA HIS A 63 9.70 4.63 19.29
C HIS A 63 8.40 4.26 18.56
N ALA A 64 8.27 4.58 17.27
CA ALA A 64 7.09 4.34 16.45
C ALA A 64 6.93 2.87 16.06
#